data_AF-L0PE50-F1
#
_entry.id   AF-L0PE50-F1
#
_cell.length_a   1.000
_cell.length_b   1.000
_cell.length_c   1.000
_cell.angle_alpha   90.00
_cell.angle_beta   90.00
_cell.angle_gamma   90.00
#
_symmetry.space_group_name_H-M   'P 1'
#
loop_
_entity.id
_entity.type
_entity.pdbx_description
1 polymer ?
#
loop_
_entity_poly.entity_id
_entity_poly.type
_entity_poly.pdbx_seq_one_letter_code
_entity_poly.pdbx_strand_id
1 'polypeptide(L)'
;MPRRFKDNDPYILSKNVKILLNKGNIIDAVIRVRNHTRNVFCTVAWNHIIDYCMNSGKVSLGLKYFNEMKKRAHFPNAQTFTILLHGFSKNIQYPKSASYALYIYKSLCSSKYVDRLSIIHTNAILQVCALSKQPQIAFEIFQGISDNNLAADNITYTILFNILSYKDMKNIDIYDLRKKMIKQIIKSWKMRCFTVDESLVCSIARSFLRGKNLEDYDFVFTLMEFFFGIKRLEPPLKRNKNMFLDNIDLSQSLSFFNNIKIERIFGNKVLGFHN
;
A
#
# COMPACT_ATOMS: atom_id res chain seq x y z
N MET A 1 -24.17 25.90 37.26
CA MET A 1 -23.29 26.48 36.21
C MET A 1 -23.15 25.51 35.05
N PRO A 2 -23.32 25.92 33.78
CA PRO A 2 -23.44 24.97 32.68
C PRO A 2 -22.07 24.48 32.18
N ARG A 3 -22.03 23.19 31.82
CA ARG A 3 -20.88 22.39 31.32
C ARG A 3 -20.34 22.86 29.96
N ARG A 4 -20.04 24.16 29.77
CA ARG A 4 -19.64 24.73 28.46
C ARG A 4 -18.17 24.54 28.06
N PHE A 5 -17.32 23.96 28.92
CA PHE A 5 -15.86 23.93 28.69
C PHE A 5 -15.29 22.61 28.14
N LYS A 6 -16.05 21.51 28.06
CA LYS A 6 -15.50 20.21 27.59
C LYS A 6 -15.54 20.00 26.07
N ASP A 7 -16.39 20.72 25.35
CA ASP A 7 -16.59 20.54 23.91
C ASP A 7 -15.68 21.42 23.04
N ASN A 8 -14.79 22.21 23.63
CA ASN A 8 -13.80 23.03 22.91
C ASN A 8 -12.50 22.29 22.60
N ASP A 9 -12.28 21.11 23.18
CA ASP A 9 -11.10 20.30 22.89
C ASP A 9 -11.35 19.44 21.62
N PRO A 10 -10.56 19.62 20.55
CA PRO A 10 -10.72 18.84 19.31
C PRO A 10 -10.49 17.34 19.52
N TYR A 11 -9.72 16.92 20.53
CA TYR A 11 -9.57 15.51 20.89
C TYR A 11 -10.87 14.93 21.44
N ILE A 12 -11.49 15.60 22.43
CA ILE A 12 -12.77 15.18 23.01
C ILE A 12 -13.87 15.15 21.94
N LEU A 13 -13.90 16.16 21.06
CA LEU A 13 -14.81 16.18 19.92
C LEU A 13 -14.62 14.94 19.03
N SER A 14 -13.39 14.63 18.64
CA SER A 14 -13.11 13.48 17.76
C SER A 14 -13.54 12.15 18.38
N LYS A 15 -13.33 11.98 19.70
CA LYS A 15 -13.79 10.81 20.46
C LYS A 15 -15.32 10.71 20.50
N ASN A 16 -15.99 11.82 20.78
CA ASN A 16 -17.46 11.88 20.81
C ASN A 16 -18.07 11.59 19.43
N VAL A 17 -17.46 12.10 18.36
CA VAL A 17 -17.84 11.83 16.97
C VAL A 17 -17.68 10.35 16.65
N LYS A 18 -16.55 9.73 17.02
CA LYS A 18 -16.35 8.29 16.82
C LYS A 18 -17.40 7.44 17.54
N ILE A 19 -17.78 7.80 18.77
CA ILE A 19 -18.84 7.12 19.53
C ILE A 19 -20.19 7.24 18.82
N LEU A 20 -20.54 8.42 18.30
CA LEU A 20 -21.80 8.61 17.57
C LEU A 20 -21.85 7.82 16.26
N LEU A 21 -20.74 7.79 15.52
CA LEU A 21 -20.63 7.01 14.28
C LEU A 21 -20.75 5.51 14.54
N ASN A 22 -20.17 5.00 15.63
CA ASN A 22 -20.34 3.60 16.05
C ASN A 22 -21.80 3.26 16.40
N LYS A 23 -22.60 4.24 16.82
CA LYS A 23 -24.06 4.08 17.06
C LYS A 23 -24.89 4.25 15.78
N GLY A 24 -24.26 4.46 14.62
CA GLY A 24 -24.93 4.72 13.34
C GLY A 24 -25.46 6.15 13.17
N ASN A 25 -25.25 7.03 14.15
CA ASN A 25 -25.82 8.38 14.15
C ASN A 25 -24.87 9.39 13.50
N ILE A 26 -24.80 9.32 12.16
CA ILE A 26 -23.98 10.22 11.35
C ILE A 26 -24.46 11.69 11.40
N ILE A 27 -25.78 11.91 11.50
CA ILE A 27 -26.36 13.24 11.45
C ILE A 27 -25.91 14.04 12.66
N ASP A 28 -26.03 13.48 13.86
CA ASP A 28 -25.58 14.13 15.09
C ASP A 28 -24.06 14.33 15.11
N ALA A 29 -23.30 13.36 14.58
CA ALA A 29 -21.85 13.46 14.47
C ALA A 29 -21.45 14.68 13.61
N VAL A 30 -22.10 14.84 12.47
CA VAL A 30 -21.89 15.96 11.56
C VAL A 30 -22.33 17.28 12.21
N ILE A 31 -23.50 17.33 12.85
CA ILE A 31 -23.97 18.55 13.53
C ILE A 31 -22.96 19.00 14.60
N ARG A 32 -22.41 18.07 15.38
CA ARG A 32 -21.38 18.40 16.39
C ARG A 32 -20.11 18.96 15.78
N VAL A 33 -19.59 18.34 14.72
CA VAL A 33 -18.39 18.87 14.02
C VAL A 33 -18.68 20.23 13.39
N ARG A 34 -19.90 20.43 12.88
CA ARG A 34 -20.28 21.69 12.23
C ARG A 34 -20.44 22.86 13.21
N ASN A 35 -20.92 22.57 14.42
CA ASN A 35 -21.16 23.56 15.48
C ASN A 35 -19.92 23.86 16.32
N HIS A 36 -18.86 23.07 16.18
CA HIS A 36 -17.60 23.34 16.84
C HIS A 36 -16.98 24.65 16.34
N THR A 37 -16.25 25.33 17.21
CA THR A 37 -15.71 26.67 16.96
C THR A 37 -14.83 26.69 15.71
N ARG A 38 -15.03 27.69 14.84
CA ARG A 38 -14.28 27.84 13.57
C ARG A 38 -12.77 28.00 13.76
N ASN A 39 -12.32 28.41 14.96
CA ASN A 39 -10.91 28.66 15.26
C ASN A 39 -10.12 27.41 15.68
N VAL A 40 -10.77 26.25 15.85
CA VAL A 40 -10.10 25.01 16.27
C VAL A 40 -10.10 24.01 15.12
N PHE A 41 -8.91 23.51 14.75
CA PHE A 41 -8.78 22.52 13.68
C PHE A 41 -9.27 21.13 14.12
N CYS A 42 -10.47 20.75 13.68
CA CYS A 42 -11.09 19.46 13.98
C CYS A 42 -10.91 18.43 12.84
N THR A 43 -9.74 18.40 12.19
CA THR A 43 -9.41 17.49 11.07
C THR A 43 -9.65 16.02 11.40
N VAL A 44 -9.32 15.58 12.62
CA VAL A 44 -9.53 14.18 13.05
C VAL A 44 -11.02 13.80 13.08
N ALA A 45 -11.88 14.70 13.54
CA ALA A 45 -13.32 14.46 13.58
C ALA A 45 -13.92 14.40 12.17
N TRP A 46 -13.47 15.27 11.26
CA TRP A 46 -13.82 15.18 9.83
C TRP A 46 -13.34 13.86 9.21
N ASN A 47 -12.11 13.43 9.50
CA ASN A 47 -11.57 12.15 9.04
C ASN A 47 -12.44 10.98 9.49
N HIS A 48 -12.92 10.96 10.74
CA HIS A 48 -13.84 9.92 11.21
C HIS A 48 -15.16 9.89 10.42
N ILE A 49 -15.77 11.04 10.14
CA ILE A 49 -17.01 11.13 9.37
C ILE A 49 -16.78 10.62 7.93
N ILE A 50 -15.70 11.06 7.29
CA ILE A 50 -15.36 10.65 5.92
C ILE A 50 -15.09 9.14 5.88
N ASP A 51 -14.27 8.62 6.79
CA ASP A 51 -13.93 7.20 6.88
C ASP A 51 -15.17 6.33 7.10
N TYR A 52 -16.07 6.74 8.00
CA TYR A 52 -17.35 6.06 8.20
C TYR A 52 -18.18 6.01 6.92
N CYS A 53 -18.28 7.11 6.17
CA CYS A 53 -19.01 7.14 4.90
C CYS A 53 -18.39 6.21 3.86
N MET A 54 -17.06 6.25 3.70
CA MET A 54 -16.35 5.42 2.73
C MET A 54 -16.46 3.93 3.08
N ASN A 55 -16.32 3.56 4.36
CA ASN A 55 -16.47 2.16 4.81
C ASN A 55 -17.93 1.67 4.74
N SER A 56 -18.91 2.56 4.78
CA SER A 56 -20.34 2.22 4.62
C SER A 56 -20.80 2.21 3.16
N GLY A 57 -19.89 2.35 2.19
CA GLY A 57 -20.22 2.45 0.75
C GLY A 57 -20.91 3.75 0.33
N LYS A 58 -21.09 4.71 1.24
CA LYS A 58 -21.72 6.02 0.99
C LYS A 58 -20.70 7.00 0.41
N VAL A 59 -20.08 6.64 -0.72
CA VAL A 59 -18.95 7.39 -1.34
C VAL A 59 -19.31 8.84 -1.65
N SER A 60 -20.53 9.10 -2.16
CA SER A 60 -21.01 10.45 -2.47
C SER A 60 -21.07 11.35 -1.23
N LEU A 61 -21.53 10.83 -0.10
CA LEU A 61 -21.53 11.51 1.20
C LEU A 61 -20.10 11.75 1.72
N GLY A 62 -19.22 10.75 1.59
CA GLY A 62 -17.80 10.89 1.95
C GLY A 62 -17.13 12.03 1.20
N LEU A 63 -17.32 12.10 -0.13
CA LEU A 63 -16.82 13.19 -0.98
C LEU A 63 -17.45 14.54 -0.63
N LYS A 64 -18.74 14.58 -0.30
CA LYS A 64 -19.44 15.79 0.15
C LYS A 64 -18.80 16.35 1.43
N TYR A 65 -18.55 15.50 2.44
CA TYR A 65 -17.93 15.94 3.68
C TYR A 65 -16.46 16.31 3.53
N PHE A 66 -15.72 15.64 2.64
CA PHE A 66 -14.36 16.05 2.28
C PHE A 66 -14.34 17.47 1.67
N ASN A 67 -15.27 17.77 0.77
CA ASN A 67 -15.38 19.11 0.20
C ASN A 67 -15.84 20.15 1.23
N GLU A 68 -16.75 19.79 2.13
CA GLU A 68 -17.19 20.66 3.21
C GLU A 68 -16.05 20.99 4.20
N MET A 69 -15.24 19.99 4.56
CA MET A 69 -14.04 20.17 5.38
C MET A 69 -13.12 21.26 4.79
N LYS A 70 -12.83 21.18 3.48
CA LYS A 70 -12.02 22.19 2.79
C LYS A 70 -12.68 23.58 2.78
N LYS A 71 -13.99 23.67 2.52
CA LYS A 71 -14.74 24.94 2.52
C LYS A 71 -14.76 25.62 3.89
N ARG A 72 -14.67 24.83 4.96
CA ARG A 72 -14.56 25.31 6.34
C ARG A 72 -13.12 25.60 6.79
N ALA A 73 -12.19 25.70 5.83
CA ALA A 73 -10.77 25.96 6.06
C ALA A 73 -10.05 24.90 6.93
N HIS A 74 -10.58 23.67 6.99
CA HIS A 74 -9.83 22.54 7.54
C HIS A 74 -8.99 21.89 6.43
N PHE A 75 -7.69 21.80 6.67
CA PHE A 75 -6.74 21.27 5.70
C PHE A 75 -6.66 19.74 5.78
N PRO A 76 -6.95 19.02 4.68
CA PRO A 76 -6.75 17.56 4.61
C PRO A 76 -5.32 17.17 4.97
N ASN A 77 -5.15 16.18 5.85
CA ASN A 77 -3.85 15.64 6.23
C ASN A 77 -3.58 14.30 5.52
N ALA A 78 -2.38 13.73 5.71
CA ALA A 78 -2.01 12.42 5.14
C ALA A 78 -3.07 11.34 5.42
N GLN A 79 -3.61 11.31 6.64
CA GLN A 79 -4.67 10.37 7.00
C GLN A 79 -5.95 10.60 6.17
N THR A 80 -6.35 11.85 5.92
CA THR A 80 -7.52 12.17 5.07
C THR A 80 -7.37 11.56 3.67
N PHE A 81 -6.20 11.73 3.06
CA PHE A 81 -5.92 11.20 1.72
C PHE A 81 -5.88 9.67 1.72
N THR A 82 -5.25 9.06 2.72
CA THR A 82 -5.22 7.60 2.90
C THR A 82 -6.64 7.02 3.02
N ILE A 83 -7.52 7.66 3.83
CA ILE A 83 -8.93 7.26 3.99
C ILE A 83 -9.66 7.29 2.64
N LEU A 84 -9.49 8.37 1.86
CA LEU A 84 -10.17 8.50 0.57
C LEU A 84 -9.69 7.44 -0.43
N LEU A 85 -8.37 7.27 -0.59
CA LEU A 85 -7.80 6.33 -1.55
C LEU A 85 -8.16 4.87 -1.21
N HIS A 86 -8.05 4.47 0.06
CA HIS A 86 -8.54 3.15 0.51
C HIS A 86 -10.06 3.02 0.39
N GLY A 87 -10.80 4.10 0.63
CA GLY A 87 -12.24 4.13 0.44
C GLY A 87 -12.63 3.86 -1.01
N PHE A 88 -11.91 4.41 -1.98
CA PHE A 88 -12.16 4.14 -3.40
C PHE A 88 -11.81 2.71 -3.80
N SER A 89 -10.74 2.13 -3.26
CA SER A 89 -10.39 0.72 -3.55
C SER A 89 -11.46 -0.25 -3.03
N LYS A 90 -12.01 0.00 -1.83
CA LYS A 90 -13.13 -0.78 -1.28
C LYS A 90 -14.43 -0.62 -2.08
N ASN A 91 -14.64 0.55 -2.68
CA ASN A 91 -15.85 0.89 -3.42
C ASN A 91 -15.57 1.04 -4.92
N ILE A 92 -14.81 0.10 -5.50
CA ILE A 92 -14.37 0.21 -6.90
C ILE A 92 -15.54 0.22 -7.91
N GLN A 93 -16.68 -0.37 -7.53
CA GLN A 93 -17.91 -0.41 -8.32
C GLN A 93 -18.62 0.95 -8.38
N TYR A 94 -18.28 1.90 -7.50
CA TYR A 94 -18.86 3.23 -7.53
C TYR A 94 -18.50 3.95 -8.84
N PRO A 95 -19.45 4.63 -9.50
CA PRO A 95 -19.19 5.30 -10.77
C PRO A 95 -18.02 6.28 -10.69
N LYS A 96 -17.08 6.17 -11.63
CA LYS A 96 -15.89 7.03 -11.72
C LYS A 96 -14.96 6.95 -10.48
N SER A 97 -15.05 5.88 -9.67
CA SER A 97 -14.20 5.69 -8.47
C SER A 97 -12.71 5.84 -8.79
N ALA A 98 -12.21 5.17 -9.82
CA ALA A 98 -10.82 5.27 -10.26
C ALA A 98 -10.42 6.71 -10.67
N SER A 99 -11.29 7.41 -11.40
CA SER A 99 -11.05 8.80 -11.81
C SER A 99 -11.00 9.75 -10.62
N TYR A 100 -11.89 9.58 -9.63
CA TYR A 100 -11.85 10.37 -8.40
C TYR A 100 -10.61 10.07 -7.56
N ALA A 101 -10.23 8.80 -7.41
CA ALA A 101 -9.01 8.42 -6.71
C ALA A 101 -7.78 9.06 -7.35
N LEU A 102 -7.69 9.02 -8.69
CA LEU A 102 -6.59 9.64 -9.42
C LEU A 102 -6.57 11.16 -9.25
N TYR A 103 -7.74 11.82 -9.28
CA TYR A 103 -7.84 13.25 -9.00
C TYR A 103 -7.34 13.60 -7.59
N ILE A 104 -7.75 12.84 -6.58
CA ILE A 104 -7.31 13.02 -5.20
C ILE A 104 -5.80 12.80 -5.07
N TYR A 105 -5.25 11.76 -5.70
CA TYR A 105 -3.81 11.50 -5.71
C TYR A 105 -3.02 12.63 -6.39
N LYS A 106 -3.45 13.08 -7.58
CA LYS A 106 -2.82 14.22 -8.27
C LYS A 106 -2.88 15.50 -7.44
N SER A 107 -3.98 15.72 -6.70
CA SER A 107 -4.07 16.85 -5.78
C SER A 107 -3.08 16.75 -4.62
N LEU A 108 -2.79 15.53 -4.13
CA LEU A 108 -1.78 15.28 -3.11
C LEU A 108 -0.35 15.52 -3.65
N CYS A 109 -0.09 15.18 -4.91
CA CYS A 109 1.18 15.47 -5.58
C CYS A 109 1.38 16.96 -5.92
N SER A 110 0.38 17.83 -5.70
CA SER A 110 0.52 19.27 -5.92
C SER A 110 1.26 19.96 -4.77
N SER A 111 2.00 21.04 -5.04
CA SER A 111 2.86 21.76 -4.06
C SER A 111 2.19 22.11 -2.73
N LYS A 112 0.86 22.22 -2.70
CA LYS A 112 0.07 22.48 -1.50
C LYS A 112 0.10 21.35 -0.46
N TYR A 113 0.25 20.10 -0.90
CA TYR A 113 0.14 18.90 -0.04
C TYR A 113 1.30 17.92 -0.22
N VAL A 114 2.32 18.26 -1.02
CA VAL A 114 3.50 17.39 -1.29
C VAL A 114 4.21 16.98 -0.01
N ASP A 115 4.23 17.84 1.00
CA ASP A 115 4.75 17.57 2.35
C ASP A 115 4.06 16.39 3.05
N ARG A 116 2.85 16.02 2.61
CA ARG A 116 2.03 14.93 3.18
C ARG A 116 2.09 13.66 2.35
N LEU A 117 2.68 13.71 1.15
CA LEU A 117 2.78 12.57 0.26
C LEU A 117 3.69 11.51 0.89
N SER A 118 3.32 10.24 0.73
CA SER A 118 4.08 9.12 1.24
C SER A 118 3.81 7.88 0.41
N ILE A 119 4.67 6.87 0.53
CA ILE A 119 4.52 5.61 -0.20
C ILE A 119 3.18 4.91 0.07
N ILE A 120 2.59 5.11 1.25
CA ILE A 120 1.28 4.58 1.62
C ILE A 120 0.19 5.10 0.66
N HIS A 121 0.24 6.39 0.30
CA HIS A 121 -0.71 6.99 -0.63
C HIS A 121 -0.53 6.45 -2.05
N THR A 122 0.72 6.33 -2.49
CA THR A 122 1.06 5.74 -3.79
C THR A 122 0.58 4.29 -3.86
N ASN A 123 0.83 3.48 -2.84
CA ASN A 123 0.34 2.10 -2.76
C ASN A 123 -1.19 2.04 -2.81
N ALA A 124 -1.88 2.95 -2.11
CA ALA A 124 -3.34 3.00 -2.12
C ALA A 124 -3.91 3.30 -3.53
N ILE A 125 -3.33 4.26 -4.28
CA ILE A 125 -3.78 4.53 -5.66
C ILE A 125 -3.41 3.40 -6.62
N LEU A 126 -2.24 2.78 -6.47
CA LEU A 126 -1.85 1.60 -7.26
C LEU A 126 -2.83 0.45 -7.06
N GLN A 127 -3.31 0.25 -5.83
CA GLN A 127 -4.35 -0.74 -5.54
C GLN A 127 -5.66 -0.41 -6.24
N VAL A 128 -6.06 0.87 -6.32
CA VAL A 128 -7.22 1.29 -7.10
C VAL A 128 -7.03 0.97 -8.59
N CYS A 129 -5.87 1.28 -9.16
CA CYS A 129 -5.55 0.99 -10.56
C CYS A 129 -5.55 -0.53 -10.87
N ALA A 130 -5.08 -1.34 -9.93
CA ALA A 130 -5.15 -2.80 -10.03
C ALA A 130 -6.61 -3.26 -10.12
N LEU A 131 -7.44 -2.83 -9.17
CA LEU A 131 -8.86 -3.22 -9.12
C LEU A 131 -9.68 -2.69 -10.30
N SER A 132 -9.35 -1.50 -10.82
CA SER A 132 -9.99 -0.93 -12.01
C SER A 132 -9.46 -1.48 -13.34
N LYS A 133 -8.48 -2.39 -13.31
CA LYS A 133 -7.79 -2.96 -14.48
C LYS A 133 -7.18 -1.89 -15.39
N GLN A 134 -6.52 -0.89 -14.81
CA GLN A 134 -5.85 0.21 -15.52
C GLN A 134 -4.33 0.14 -15.33
N PRO A 135 -3.64 -0.84 -15.96
CA PRO A 135 -2.21 -1.04 -15.75
C PRO A 135 -1.35 0.13 -16.23
N GLN A 136 -1.73 0.80 -17.32
CA GLN A 136 -0.95 1.92 -17.88
C GLN A 136 -0.77 3.03 -16.85
N ILE A 137 -1.88 3.46 -16.23
CA ILE A 137 -1.88 4.48 -15.17
C ILE A 137 -1.08 4.02 -13.95
N ALA A 138 -1.15 2.74 -13.58
CA ALA A 138 -0.37 2.21 -12.47
C ALA A 138 1.14 2.34 -12.72
N PHE A 139 1.60 2.05 -13.94
CA PHE A 139 3.02 2.17 -14.29
C PHE A 139 3.47 3.61 -14.47
N GLU A 140 2.62 4.53 -14.92
CA GLU A 140 2.89 5.97 -14.89
C GLU A 140 3.12 6.46 -13.45
N ILE A 141 2.25 6.06 -12.51
CA ILE A 141 2.39 6.38 -11.10
C ILE A 141 3.68 5.79 -10.53
N PHE A 142 4.01 4.54 -10.88
CA PHE A 142 5.24 3.87 -10.45
C PHE A 142 6.51 4.60 -10.91
N GLN A 143 6.53 5.09 -12.15
CA GLN A 143 7.66 5.88 -12.66
C GLN A 143 7.83 7.19 -11.88
N GLY A 144 6.73 7.84 -11.53
CA GLY A 144 6.74 9.08 -10.74
C GLY A 144 7.07 8.90 -9.25
N ILE A 145 7.32 7.69 -8.74
CA ILE A 145 7.70 7.47 -7.32
C ILE A 145 9.04 8.14 -7.03
N SER A 146 10.05 7.89 -7.88
CA SER A 146 11.38 8.45 -7.73
C SER A 146 11.38 9.97 -7.85
N ASP A 147 10.58 10.52 -8.77
CA ASP A 147 10.44 11.96 -8.99
C ASP A 147 9.88 12.69 -7.74
N ASN A 148 9.10 11.98 -6.93
CA ASN A 148 8.56 12.47 -5.67
C ASN A 148 9.48 12.21 -4.46
N ASN A 149 10.74 11.81 -4.69
CA ASN A 149 11.70 11.42 -3.65
C ASN A 149 11.20 10.29 -2.73
N LEU A 150 10.35 9.40 -3.26
CA LEU A 150 9.87 8.23 -2.54
C LEU A 150 10.63 6.98 -3.00
N ALA A 151 10.58 5.93 -2.18
CA ALA A 151 11.10 4.61 -2.52
C ALA A 151 9.95 3.59 -2.56
N ALA A 152 9.92 2.77 -3.61
CA ALA A 152 8.98 1.67 -3.72
C ALA A 152 9.26 0.60 -2.64
N ASP A 153 8.21 0.12 -1.98
CA ASP A 153 8.28 -0.90 -0.93
C ASP A 153 7.78 -2.27 -1.44
N ASN A 154 7.80 -3.26 -0.56
CA ASN A 154 7.30 -4.60 -0.83
C ASN A 154 5.84 -4.59 -1.30
N ILE A 155 5.00 -3.71 -0.74
CA ILE A 155 3.59 -3.57 -1.10
C ILE A 155 3.48 -3.00 -2.52
N THR A 156 4.26 -1.97 -2.87
CA THR A 156 4.31 -1.39 -4.22
C THR A 156 4.58 -2.47 -5.26
N TYR A 157 5.66 -3.23 -5.08
CA TYR A 157 6.02 -4.28 -6.03
C TYR A 157 5.01 -5.42 -6.07
N THR A 158 4.44 -5.81 -4.92
CA THR A 158 3.39 -6.83 -4.86
C THR A 158 2.18 -6.44 -5.72
N ILE A 159 1.72 -5.19 -5.60
CA ILE A 159 0.60 -4.68 -6.41
C ILE A 159 0.96 -4.73 -7.90
N LEU A 160 2.14 -4.26 -8.28
CA LEU A 160 2.56 -4.21 -9.68
C LEU A 160 2.74 -5.61 -10.29
N PHE A 161 3.32 -6.58 -9.58
CA PHE A 161 3.42 -7.96 -10.07
C PHE A 161 2.06 -8.63 -10.21
N ASN A 162 1.12 -8.32 -9.30
CA ASN A 162 -0.28 -8.74 -9.44
C ASN A 162 -0.92 -8.16 -10.70
N ILE A 163 -0.71 -6.88 -11.01
CA ILE A 163 -1.17 -6.26 -12.26
C ILE A 163 -0.58 -6.98 -13.48
N LEU A 164 0.72 -7.28 -13.46
CA LEU A 164 1.41 -8.00 -14.55
C LEU A 164 0.99 -9.47 -14.70
N SER A 165 0.17 -9.99 -13.79
CA SER A 165 -0.38 -11.35 -13.85
C SER A 165 -1.77 -11.41 -14.51
N TYR A 166 -2.33 -10.26 -14.92
CA TYR A 166 -3.62 -10.21 -15.62
C TYR A 166 -3.56 -10.90 -16.98
N LYS A 167 -4.61 -11.68 -17.31
CA LYS A 167 -4.67 -12.52 -18.53
C LYS A 167 -4.61 -11.71 -19.84
N ASP A 168 -5.08 -10.47 -19.80
CA ASP A 168 -5.24 -9.62 -20.99
C ASP A 168 -3.96 -8.83 -21.34
N MET A 169 -2.95 -8.87 -20.47
CA MET A 169 -1.63 -8.32 -20.76
C MET A 169 -0.82 -9.35 -21.57
N LYS A 170 -0.96 -9.30 -22.90
CA LYS A 170 -0.14 -10.07 -23.84
C LYS A 170 0.82 -9.11 -24.53
N ASN A 171 2.08 -9.01 -24.10
CA ASN A 171 3.14 -8.31 -24.85
C ASN A 171 4.55 -8.69 -24.38
N ILE A 172 5.50 -8.58 -25.31
CA ILE A 172 6.96 -8.78 -25.12
C ILE A 172 7.51 -7.86 -24.01
N ASP A 173 6.96 -6.66 -23.86
CA ASP A 173 7.37 -5.65 -22.87
C ASP A 173 7.21 -6.09 -21.40
N ILE A 174 6.30 -7.03 -21.12
CA ILE A 174 6.03 -7.50 -19.76
C ILE A 174 7.25 -8.22 -19.18
N TYR A 175 7.93 -9.00 -20.00
CA TYR A 175 9.10 -9.76 -19.57
C TYR A 175 10.25 -8.83 -19.17
N ASP A 176 10.54 -7.83 -20.01
CA ASP A 176 11.57 -6.83 -19.72
C ASP A 176 11.22 -5.97 -18.51
N LEU A 177 9.94 -5.61 -18.35
CA LEU A 177 9.47 -4.87 -17.19
C LEU A 177 9.62 -5.68 -15.89
N ARG A 178 9.25 -6.96 -15.88
CA ARG A 178 9.45 -7.86 -14.75
C ARG A 178 10.94 -7.95 -14.38
N LYS A 179 11.82 -8.13 -15.37
CA LYS A 179 13.28 -8.14 -15.16
C LYS A 179 13.78 -6.83 -14.57
N LYS A 180 13.35 -5.69 -15.10
CA LYS A 180 13.73 -4.35 -14.60
C LYS A 180 13.32 -4.17 -13.15
N MET A 181 12.08 -4.56 -12.79
CA MET A 181 11.58 -4.48 -11.42
C MET A 181 12.35 -5.41 -10.47
N ILE A 182 12.65 -6.65 -10.87
CA ILE A 182 13.48 -7.56 -10.08
C ILE A 182 14.87 -6.96 -9.83
N LYS A 183 15.52 -6.39 -10.85
CA LYS A 183 16.83 -5.73 -10.67
C LYS A 183 16.75 -4.60 -9.64
N GLN A 184 15.69 -3.80 -9.66
CA GLN A 184 15.48 -2.73 -8.67
C GLN A 184 15.29 -3.30 -7.26
N ILE A 185 14.46 -4.34 -7.10
CA ILE A 185 14.25 -5.02 -5.80
C ILE A 185 15.57 -5.56 -5.26
N ILE A 186 16.35 -6.27 -6.07
CA ILE A 186 17.64 -6.83 -5.68
C ILE A 186 18.60 -5.72 -5.24
N LYS A 187 18.66 -4.62 -6.00
CA LYS A 187 19.50 -3.47 -5.64
C LYS A 187 19.11 -2.89 -4.28
N SER A 188 17.82 -2.63 -4.06
CA SER A 188 17.31 -2.09 -2.79
C SER A 188 17.48 -3.07 -1.62
N TRP A 189 17.35 -4.37 -1.88
CA TRP A 189 17.55 -5.41 -0.87
C TRP A 189 19.03 -5.54 -0.47
N LYS A 190 19.97 -5.48 -1.43
CA LYS A 190 21.42 -5.42 -1.14
C LYS A 190 21.80 -4.21 -0.28
N MET A 191 21.12 -3.08 -0.45
CA MET A 191 21.33 -1.87 0.37
C MET A 191 20.68 -1.95 1.76
N ARG A 192 20.04 -3.08 2.14
CA ARG A 192 19.29 -3.28 3.39
C ARG A 192 18.13 -2.29 3.62
N CYS A 193 17.66 -1.63 2.57
CA CYS A 193 16.55 -0.68 2.62
C CYS A 193 15.21 -1.30 2.19
N PHE A 194 15.16 -2.63 2.02
CA PHE A 194 14.01 -3.32 1.47
C PHE A 194 13.84 -4.69 2.12
N THR A 195 12.61 -5.02 2.51
CA THR A 195 12.26 -6.33 3.06
C THR A 195 11.53 -7.14 1.99
N VAL A 196 11.94 -8.39 1.80
CA VAL A 196 11.25 -9.32 0.92
C VAL A 196 10.36 -10.20 1.79
N ASP A 197 9.05 -10.06 1.61
CA ASP A 197 8.05 -10.87 2.32
C ASP A 197 7.47 -11.97 1.42
N GLU A 198 6.75 -12.91 2.04
CA GLU A 198 6.08 -14.01 1.35
C GLU A 198 5.12 -13.52 0.26
N SER A 199 4.36 -12.45 0.53
CA SER A 199 3.39 -11.87 -0.39
C SER A 199 4.06 -11.42 -1.71
N LEU A 200 5.19 -10.72 -1.61
CA LEU A 200 5.97 -10.28 -2.76
C LEU A 200 6.51 -11.47 -3.53
N VAL A 201 7.11 -12.45 -2.86
CA VAL A 201 7.67 -13.66 -3.50
C VAL A 201 6.58 -14.41 -4.27
N CYS A 202 5.41 -14.63 -3.66
CA CYS A 202 4.29 -15.29 -4.31
C CYS A 202 3.73 -14.46 -5.48
N SER A 203 3.71 -13.12 -5.38
CA SER A 203 3.26 -12.25 -6.47
C SER A 203 4.20 -12.30 -7.68
N ILE A 204 5.52 -12.32 -7.44
CA ILE A 204 6.55 -12.52 -8.46
C ILE A 204 6.35 -13.89 -9.12
N ALA A 205 6.30 -14.96 -8.33
CA ALA A 205 6.09 -16.31 -8.83
C ALA A 205 4.83 -16.41 -9.72
N ARG A 206 3.68 -15.93 -9.25
CA ARG A 206 2.43 -15.92 -10.05
C ARG A 206 2.55 -15.13 -11.34
N SER A 207 3.29 -14.03 -11.33
CA SER A 207 3.56 -13.23 -12.53
C SER A 207 4.41 -14.03 -13.53
N PHE A 208 5.52 -14.62 -13.09
CA PHE A 208 6.44 -15.38 -13.95
C PHE A 208 5.83 -16.70 -14.47
N LEU A 209 5.00 -17.40 -13.69
CA LEU A 209 4.25 -18.58 -14.13
C LEU A 209 3.23 -18.29 -15.24
N ARG A 210 2.87 -17.02 -15.48
CA ARG A 210 2.08 -16.61 -16.66
C ARG A 210 2.94 -16.48 -17.92
N GLY A 211 4.25 -16.43 -17.78
CA GLY A 211 5.20 -16.46 -18.88
C GLY A 211 5.10 -17.78 -19.66
N LYS A 212 5.49 -17.73 -20.94
CA LYS A 212 5.59 -18.92 -21.79
C LYS A 212 7.01 -19.49 -21.84
N ASN A 213 7.98 -18.82 -21.24
CA ASN A 213 9.38 -19.17 -21.34
C ASN A 213 9.75 -20.19 -20.26
N LEU A 214 10.47 -21.25 -20.65
CA LEU A 214 10.96 -22.27 -19.71
C LEU A 214 11.85 -21.67 -18.60
N GLU A 215 12.61 -20.63 -18.94
CA GLU A 215 13.44 -19.87 -17.98
C GLU A 215 12.62 -19.23 -16.84
N ASP A 216 11.37 -18.84 -17.11
CA ASP A 216 10.51 -18.23 -16.09
C ASP A 216 10.11 -19.27 -15.04
N TYR A 217 9.82 -20.50 -15.46
CA TYR A 217 9.48 -21.61 -14.54
C TYR A 217 10.68 -21.98 -13.67
N ASP A 218 11.87 -22.09 -14.26
CA ASP A 218 13.10 -22.35 -13.50
C ASP A 218 13.41 -21.22 -12.52
N PHE A 219 13.24 -19.96 -12.92
CA PHE A 219 13.36 -18.83 -12.00
C PHE A 219 12.41 -18.97 -10.80
N VAL A 220 11.13 -19.32 -11.04
CA VAL A 220 10.16 -19.53 -9.96
C VAL A 220 10.56 -20.69 -9.06
N PHE A 221 11.03 -21.81 -9.60
CA PHE A 221 11.49 -22.93 -8.77
C PHE A 221 12.68 -22.53 -7.89
N THR A 222 13.64 -21.77 -8.42
CA THR A 222 14.77 -21.24 -7.62
C THR A 222 14.28 -20.31 -6.51
N LEU A 223 13.33 -19.43 -6.83
CA LEU A 223 12.74 -18.50 -5.89
C LEU A 223 12.02 -19.24 -4.74
N MET A 224 11.24 -20.27 -5.06
CA MET A 224 10.47 -21.05 -4.09
C MET A 224 11.37 -21.91 -3.19
N GLU A 225 12.41 -22.51 -3.76
CA GLU A 225 13.43 -23.23 -2.99
C GLU A 225 14.16 -22.30 -2.04
N PHE A 226 14.57 -21.11 -2.51
CA PHE A 226 15.33 -20.16 -1.71
C PHE A 226 14.52 -19.57 -0.54
N PHE A 227 13.30 -19.06 -0.79
CA PHE A 227 12.52 -18.38 0.24
C PHE A 227 11.71 -19.34 1.13
N PHE A 228 11.22 -20.45 0.58
CA PHE A 228 10.34 -21.38 1.31
C PHE A 228 10.99 -22.73 1.64
N GLY A 229 12.15 -23.07 1.06
CA GLY A 229 12.79 -24.37 1.25
C GLY A 229 12.08 -25.52 0.53
N ILE A 230 11.24 -25.22 -0.46
CA ILE A 230 10.53 -26.23 -1.25
C ILE A 230 11.53 -26.85 -2.23
N LYS A 231 11.90 -28.11 -1.98
CA LYS A 231 12.84 -28.84 -2.85
C LYS A 231 12.28 -28.97 -4.26
N ARG A 232 13.15 -28.74 -5.23
CA ARG A 232 12.85 -28.98 -6.65
C ARG A 232 12.70 -30.48 -6.92
N LEU A 233 11.75 -30.81 -7.79
CA LEU A 233 11.59 -32.16 -8.33
C LEU A 233 12.40 -32.37 -9.62
N GLU A 234 12.70 -31.27 -10.32
CA GLU A 234 13.46 -31.28 -11.57
C GLU A 234 14.79 -30.52 -11.42
N PRO A 235 15.88 -31.00 -12.07
CA PRO A 235 17.15 -30.29 -12.06
C PRO A 235 17.05 -28.95 -12.78
N PRO A 236 17.86 -27.94 -12.39
CA PRO A 236 17.84 -26.65 -13.06
C PRO A 236 18.18 -26.75 -14.54
N LEU A 237 17.46 -25.98 -15.36
CA LEU A 237 17.79 -25.80 -16.77
C LEU A 237 19.26 -25.34 -16.85
N LYS A 238 20.07 -25.98 -17.72
CA LYS A 238 21.52 -25.76 -17.82
C LYS A 238 21.86 -24.27 -17.66
N ARG A 239 22.61 -23.96 -16.60
CA ARG A 239 23.01 -22.61 -16.15
C ARG A 239 23.41 -21.72 -17.32
N ASN A 240 22.49 -20.89 -17.79
CA ASN A 240 22.88 -19.64 -18.41
C ASN A 240 23.35 -18.75 -17.26
N LYS A 241 24.61 -18.31 -17.28
CA LYS A 241 25.22 -17.35 -16.31
C LYS A 241 24.45 -16.02 -16.15
N ASN A 242 23.34 -15.87 -16.86
CA ASN A 242 22.44 -14.71 -16.86
C ASN A 242 21.23 -14.89 -15.94
N MET A 243 21.11 -16.00 -15.20
CA MET A 243 20.04 -16.13 -14.22
C MET A 243 20.33 -15.17 -13.05
N PHE A 244 19.38 -14.27 -12.80
CA PHE A 244 19.48 -13.08 -11.94
C PHE A 244 19.98 -13.32 -10.52
N LEU A 245 19.91 -14.56 -10.04
CA LEU A 245 20.25 -14.99 -8.70
C LEU A 245 21.73 -15.37 -8.54
N ASP A 246 22.45 -15.74 -9.62
CA ASP A 246 23.87 -16.13 -9.53
C ASP A 246 24.79 -14.93 -9.20
N ASN A 247 24.37 -13.71 -9.52
CA ASN A 247 25.05 -12.46 -9.13
C ASN A 247 24.55 -11.86 -7.81
N ILE A 248 23.66 -12.57 -7.13
CA ILE A 248 23.29 -12.27 -5.75
C ILE A 248 24.05 -13.27 -4.92
N ASP A 249 25.11 -12.81 -4.27
CA ASP A 249 25.75 -13.59 -3.22
C ASP A 249 24.75 -13.70 -2.04
N LEU A 250 23.85 -14.68 -2.14
CA LEU A 250 22.75 -14.93 -1.20
C LEU A 250 23.26 -15.59 0.08
N SER A 251 24.54 -15.98 0.16
CA SER A 251 25.18 -16.53 1.36
C SER A 251 25.04 -15.59 2.56
N GLN A 252 25.17 -14.27 2.35
CA GLN A 252 24.96 -13.24 3.38
C GLN A 252 23.48 -13.02 3.74
N SER A 253 22.55 -13.36 2.85
CA SER A 253 21.11 -13.27 3.12
C SER A 253 20.56 -14.52 3.81
N LEU A 254 21.19 -15.68 3.62
CA LEU A 254 20.87 -16.93 4.31
C LEU A 254 21.14 -16.84 5.83
N SER A 255 22.21 -16.15 6.25
CA SER A 255 22.44 -15.89 7.68
C SER A 255 21.35 -14.99 8.27
N PHE A 256 20.89 -13.99 7.51
CA PHE A 256 19.82 -13.07 7.93
C PHE A 256 18.44 -13.75 8.02
N PHE A 257 18.08 -14.57 7.03
CA PHE A 257 16.81 -15.32 7.04
C PHE A 257 16.81 -16.49 8.03
N ASN A 258 17.95 -17.16 8.24
CA ASN A 258 18.08 -18.13 9.32
C ASN A 258 17.93 -17.46 10.68
N ASN A 259 18.50 -16.26 10.89
CA ASN A 259 18.30 -15.52 12.14
C ASN A 259 16.83 -15.12 12.38
N ILE A 260 16.10 -14.71 11.34
CA ILE A 260 14.66 -14.37 11.46
C ILE A 260 13.78 -15.61 11.68
N LYS A 261 14.10 -16.75 11.04
CA LYS A 261 13.43 -18.03 11.33
C LYS A 261 13.73 -18.49 12.75
N ILE A 262 14.97 -18.37 13.23
CA ILE A 262 15.37 -18.74 14.59
C ILE A 262 14.65 -17.86 15.62
N GLU A 263 14.59 -16.54 15.44
CA GLU A 263 13.89 -15.64 16.39
C GLU A 263 12.37 -15.84 16.43
N ARG A 264 11.74 -16.23 15.30
CA ARG A 264 10.31 -16.55 15.28
C ARG A 264 9.97 -17.96 15.79
N ILE A 265 10.90 -18.91 15.67
CA ILE A 265 10.73 -20.29 16.19
C ILE A 265 11.06 -20.34 17.68
N PHE A 266 12.08 -19.59 18.13
CA PHE A 266 12.47 -19.43 19.52
C PHE A 266 12.06 -18.07 20.03
N GLY A 267 10.75 -17.84 20.17
CA GLY A 267 10.26 -16.66 20.87
C GLY A 267 10.85 -16.59 22.28
N ASN A 268 11.65 -15.56 22.57
CA ASN A 268 12.00 -15.03 23.90
C ASN A 268 12.13 -16.03 25.08
N LYS A 269 12.67 -17.22 24.87
CA LYS A 269 13.03 -18.16 25.93
C LYS A 269 14.19 -19.03 25.46
N VAL A 270 15.41 -18.55 25.64
CA VAL A 270 16.50 -19.29 26.33
C VAL A 270 17.59 -18.24 26.66
N LEU A 271 17.40 -17.51 27.76
CA LEU A 271 18.55 -17.08 28.58
C LEU A 271 18.64 -18.10 29.71
N GLY A 272 19.73 -18.84 29.72
CA GLY A 272 20.06 -19.78 30.77
C GLY A 272 20.57 -21.07 30.19
N PHE A 273 21.88 -21.17 29.99
CA PHE A 273 22.67 -22.20 30.65
C PHE A 273 24.05 -21.61 30.98
N HIS A 274 24.29 -21.49 32.28
CA HIS A 274 25.62 -21.48 32.87
C HIS A 274 26.33 -22.80 32.54
N ASN A 275 27.65 -22.69 32.33
CA ASN A 275 28.73 -23.70 32.31
C ASN A 275 28.33 -25.17 32.38
#